data_AF-A0A2E1M3F4-F1
#
_entry.id   AF-A0A2E1M3F4-F1
#
_cell.length_a   1.000
_cell.length_b   1.000
_cell.length_c   1.000
_cell.angle_alpha   90.00
_cell.angle_beta   90.00
_cell.angle_gamma   90.00
#
_symmetry.space_group_name_H-M   'P 1'
#
loop_
_entity.id
_entity.type
_entity.pdbx_description
1 polymer ?
#
loop_
_entity_poly.entity_id
_entity_poly.type
_entity_poly.pdbx_seq_one_letter_code
_entity_poly.pdbx_strand_id
1 'polypeptide(L)' 'MFKRYNKRVAVLGLKPNKGLGELTGLVESGKLIPAVDKRYSLEEVPQAIRRFEEAKHCGKIVVLVEPNRRRDDE' A
#
# COMPACT_ATOMS: atom_id res chain seq x y z
N MET A 1 7.37 -5.05 19.25
CA MET A 1 6.41 -6.06 18.77
C MET A 1 5.00 -5.46 18.94
N PHE A 2 4.35 -5.01 17.87
CA PHE A 2 3.02 -4.39 17.96
C PHE A 2 1.95 -5.51 18.03
N LYS A 3 1.32 -5.68 19.19
CA LYS A 3 0.28 -6.69 19.45
C LYS A 3 -1.08 -6.02 19.39
N ARG A 4 -1.81 -6.19 18.28
CA ARG A 4 -3.21 -5.80 18.18
C ARG A 4 -3.93 -6.91 17.43
N TYR A 5 -4.86 -7.56 18.11
CA TYR A 5 -5.48 -8.85 17.76
C TYR A 5 -4.47 -10.01 17.83
N ASN A 6 -4.94 -11.23 18.10
CA ASN A 6 -4.10 -12.41 18.44
C ASN A 6 -3.25 -12.95 17.26
N LYS A 7 -2.80 -12.08 16.36
CA LYS A 7 -2.06 -12.40 15.14
C LYS A 7 -0.62 -11.90 15.24
N ARG A 8 0.31 -12.73 14.78
CA ARG A 8 1.74 -12.39 14.69
C ARG A 8 2.00 -11.78 13.31
N VAL A 9 2.37 -10.52 13.27
CA VAL A 9 2.86 -9.85 12.05
C VAL A 9 4.39 -9.89 12.07
N ALA A 10 5.00 -10.28 10.96
CA ALA A 10 6.45 -10.30 10.78
C ALA A 10 6.83 -9.52 9.53
N VAL A 11 7.94 -8.79 9.59
CA VAL A 11 8.54 -8.18 8.40
C VAL A 11 9.23 -9.28 7.62
N LEU A 12 8.83 -9.50 6.38
CA LEU A 12 9.46 -10.46 5.49
C LEU A 12 10.59 -9.77 4.73
N GLY A 13 11.81 -10.32 4.84
CA GLY A 13 12.98 -9.87 4.07
C GLY A 13 12.92 -10.35 2.62
N LEU A 14 11.91 -9.90 1.87
CA LEU A 14 11.75 -10.28 0.47
C LEU A 14 12.69 -9.47 -0.43
N LYS A 15 13.21 -10.11 -1.48
CA LYS A 15 13.92 -9.40 -2.55
C LYS A 15 12.93 -8.47 -3.26
N PRO A 16 13.37 -7.26 -3.70
CA PRO A 16 12.55 -6.41 -4.55
C PRO A 16 12.05 -7.16 -5.80
N ASN A 17 10.83 -6.85 -6.22
CA ASN A 17 10.28 -7.37 -7.48
C ASN A 17 11.12 -6.84 -8.66
N LYS A 18 11.45 -7.72 -9.62
CA LYS A 18 12.10 -7.33 -10.88
C LYS A 18 11.07 -6.74 -11.85
N GLY A 19 11.52 -5.95 -12.82
CA GLY A 19 10.67 -5.45 -13.90
C GLY A 19 9.71 -4.31 -13.51
N LEU A 20 9.90 -3.67 -12.34
CA LEU A 20 9.02 -2.58 -11.91
C LEU A 20 9.01 -1.39 -12.88
N GLY A 21 10.14 -1.06 -13.52
CA GLY A 21 10.19 0.02 -14.52
C GLY A 21 9.35 -0.27 -15.76
N GLU A 22 9.39 -1.51 -16.25
CA GLU A 22 8.54 -1.95 -17.37
C GLU A 22 7.06 -1.90 -17.00
N LEU A 23 6.69 -2.39 -15.81
CA LEU A 23 5.33 -2.30 -15.29
C LEU A 23 4.85 -0.86 -15.17
N THR A 24 5.69 0.05 -14.67
CA THR A 24 5.38 1.49 -14.59
C THR A 24 5.10 2.04 -15.98
N GLY A 25 5.93 1.75 -16.99
CA GLY A 25 5.68 2.21 -18.36
C GLY A 25 4.37 1.68 -18.96
N LEU A 26 3.95 0.46 -18.61
CA LEU A 26 2.64 -0.07 -19.01
C LEU A 26 1.48 0.67 -18.33
N VAL A 27 1.64 1.08 -17.08
CA VAL A 27 0.64 1.89 -16.36
C VAL A 27 0.54 3.29 -16.95
N GLU A 28 1.68 3.96 -17.17
CA GLU A 28 1.75 5.32 -17.72
C GLU A 28 1.21 5.40 -19.16
N SER A 29 1.44 4.36 -19.97
CA SER A 29 0.89 4.27 -21.32
C SER A 29 -0.60 3.86 -21.37
N GLY A 30 -1.23 3.58 -20.23
CA GLY A 30 -2.63 3.16 -20.13
C GLY A 30 -2.91 1.73 -20.60
N LYS A 31 -1.88 0.95 -20.95
CA LYS A 31 -2.02 -0.45 -21.37
C LYS A 31 -2.30 -1.39 -20.20
N LEU A 32 -1.94 -0.98 -18.98
CA LEU A 32 -2.23 -1.69 -17.74
C LEU A 32 -2.89 -0.74 -16.76
N ILE A 33 -4.13 -1.02 -16.38
CA ILE A 33 -4.89 -0.20 -15.43
C ILE A 33 -4.98 -0.96 -14.10
N PRO A 34 -4.32 -0.50 -13.02
CA PRO A 34 -4.45 -1.15 -11.72
C PRO A 34 -5.89 -1.07 -11.21
N ALA A 35 -6.49 -2.22 -10.91
CA ALA A 35 -7.79 -2.27 -10.24
C ALA A 35 -7.62 -1.80 -8.79
N VAL A 36 -8.10 -0.59 -8.49
CA VAL A 36 -8.10 -0.02 -7.14
C VAL A 36 -9.42 -0.35 -6.47
N ASP A 37 -9.35 -1.10 -5.36
CA ASP A 37 -10.50 -1.51 -4.56
C ASP A 37 -11.06 -0.33 -3.77
N LYS A 38 -10.20 0.31 -2.97
CA LYS A 38 -10.54 1.47 -2.14
C LYS A 38 -9.31 2.30 -1.81
N ARG A 39 -9.52 3.60 -1.69
CA ARG A 39 -8.53 4.57 -1.20
C ARG A 39 -8.84 4.93 0.26
N TYR A 40 -7.80 5.07 1.06
CA TYR A 40 -7.86 5.40 2.49
C TYR A 40 -6.88 6.53 2.77
N SER A 41 -7.20 7.41 3.73
CA SER A 41 -6.20 8.32 4.29
C SER A 41 -5.20 7.57 5.18
N LEU A 42 -4.10 8.22 5.55
CA LEU A 42 -3.14 7.66 6.50
C LEU A 42 -3.77 7.33 7.86
N GLU A 43 -4.73 8.13 8.32
CA GLU A 43 -5.47 7.89 9.57
C GLU A 43 -6.37 6.65 9.49
N GLU A 44 -6.77 6.28 8.28
CA GLU A 44 -7.65 5.13 8.02
C GLU A 44 -6.89 3.83 7.74
N VAL A 45 -5.56 3.80 7.88
CA VAL A 45 -4.75 2.58 7.74
C VAL A 45 -5.28 1.41 8.59
N PRO A 46 -5.74 1.59 9.84
CA PRO A 46 -6.33 0.49 10.61
C PRO A 46 -7.54 -0.16 9.91
N GLN A 47 -8.37 0.62 9.22
CA GLN A 47 -9.52 0.16 8.44
C GLN A 47 -9.05 -0.56 7.18
N ALA A 48 -8.06 -0.02 6.49
CA ALA A 48 -7.44 -0.62 5.31
C ALA A 48 -6.87 -2.01 5.61
N ILE A 49 -6.12 -2.14 6.73
CA ILE A 49 -5.57 -3.42 7.19
C ILE A 49 -6.68 -4.41 7.52
N ARG A 50 -7.73 -4.00 8.25
CA ARG A 50 -8.87 -4.88 8.55
C ARG A 50 -9.52 -5.43 7.27
N ARG A 51 -9.76 -4.59 6.26
CA ARG A 51 -10.32 -5.03 4.98
C ARG A 51 -9.41 -6.01 4.24
N PHE A 52 -8.10 -5.79 4.30
CA PHE A 52 -7.11 -6.71 3.76
C PHE A 52 -7.15 -8.07 4.47
N GLU A 53 -7.14 -8.06 5.81
CA GLU A 53 -7.17 -9.27 6.64
C GLU A 53 -8.45 -10.09 6.48
N GLU A 54 -9.59 -9.44 6.22
CA GLU A 54 -10.86 -10.09 5.94
C GLU A 54 -10.92 -10.67 4.51
N ALA A 55 -9.89 -10.47 3.68
CA ALA A 55 -9.85 -10.86 2.27
C ALA A 55 -11.03 -10.35 1.43
N LYS A 56 -11.67 -9.23 1.85
CA LYS A 56 -12.84 -8.63 1.18
C LYS A 56 -12.48 -7.61 0.10
N HIS A 57 -11.20 -7.44 -0.20
CA HIS A 57 -10.72 -6.44 -1.16
C HIS A 57 -10.65 -7.04 -2.56
N CYS A 58 -11.10 -6.29 -3.57
CA CYS A 58 -11.00 -6.67 -4.97
C CYS A 58 -9.96 -5.80 -5.66
N GLY A 59 -8.72 -6.28 -5.77
CA GLY A 59 -7.61 -5.54 -6.39
C GLY A 59 -6.66 -4.93 -5.36
N LYS A 60 -6.30 -3.66 -5.51
CA LYS A 60 -5.32 -2.97 -4.66
C LYS A 60 -5.99 -2.00 -3.70
N ILE A 61 -5.61 -2.07 -2.42
CA ILE A 61 -5.92 -1.04 -1.42
C ILE A 61 -4.84 0.04 -1.52
N VAL A 62 -5.24 1.30 -1.59
CA VAL A 62 -4.33 2.45 -1.71
C VAL A 62 -4.44 3.32 -0.47
N VAL A 63 -3.31 3.70 0.11
CA VAL A 63 -3.23 4.67 1.20
C VAL A 63 -2.68 5.97 0.63
N LEU A 64 -3.45 7.04 0.73
CA LEU A 64 -3.04 8.38 0.36
C LEU A 64 -2.25 8.97 1.52
N VAL A 65 -0.98 9.28 1.24
CA VAL A 65 -0.11 9.99 2.17
C VAL A 65 0.09 11.40 1.65
N GLU A 66 -0.17 12.38 2.51
CA GLU A 66 0.23 13.76 2.23
C GLU A 66 1.76 13.81 2.12
N PRO A 67 2.32 14.59 1.17
CA PRO A 67 3.76 14.75 1.07
C PRO A 67 4.29 15.31 2.39
N ASN A 68 5.30 14.63 2.93
CA ASN A 68 5.99 15.08 4.14
C ASN A 68 6.66 16.43 3.83
N ARG A 69 6.10 17.55 4.30
CA ARG A 69 6.83 18.81 4.40
C ARG A 69 7.94 18.60 5.42
N ARG A 70 9.08 18.05 4.98
CA ARG A 70 10.31 18.18 5.76
C ARG A 70 10.48 19.68 6.00
N ARG A 71 10.64 20.06 7.27
CA ARG A 71 11.14 21.38 7.60
C ARG A 71 12.58 21.37 7.10
N ASP A 72 12.79 21.89 5.91
CA ASP A 72 14.11 22.23 5.40
C ASP A 72 14.59 23.51 6.10
N ASP A 73 14.60 23.49 7.44
CA ASP A 73 15.06 24.57 8.32
C ASP A 73 15.84 23.93 9.48
N GLU A 74 17.12 23.61 9.25
CA GLU A 74 18.29 23.99 10.07
C GLU A 74 19.60 23.58 9.37
#